data_AF-A0A2G9HF15-F1
#
_entry.id   AF-A0A2G9HF15-F1
#
_cell.length_a   1.000
_cell.length_b   1.000
_cell.length_c   1.000
_cell.angle_alpha   90.00
_cell.angle_beta   90.00
_cell.angle_gamma   90.00
#
_symmetry.space_group_name_H-M   'P 1'
#
loop_
_entity.id
_entity.type
_entity.pdbx_description
1 polymer ?
#
loop_
_entity_poly.entity_id
_entity_poly.type
_entity_poly.pdbx_seq_one_letter_code
_entity_poly.pdbx_strand_id
1 'polypeptide(L)'
;MSEICRPFLIVTTSSSLSQWEAEFARLVPSVDVVVYSGNKDTRKGIRAAEFYEDGGHVMLQVLLSSAEAVFEDLDILRSIRWEAVVIDEYQHNGISHDLGQIKMLITNSKILLLSGQIKDTTSAYLKLLSLLESPGDFDKLWGLKSETNDNLCKLKDRLSRFVAYGSTSQVSKFLEYWVPVQISNYQLEQYCATLLSNSIPLRSCSRNDKVGALRNILLTLRKIHLYKNG
;
A
#
# COMPACT_ATOMS: atom_id res chain seq x y z
N MET A 1 24.71 -15.43 28.72
CA MET A 1 24.53 -15.49 27.26
C MET A 1 23.70 -14.28 26.92
N SER A 2 24.30 -13.24 26.34
CA SER A 2 23.56 -12.05 25.90
C SER A 2 22.55 -12.48 24.84
N GLU A 3 21.26 -12.30 25.12
CA GLU A 3 20.22 -12.49 24.11
C GLU A 3 20.52 -11.55 22.95
N ILE A 4 20.70 -12.12 21.75
CA ILE A 4 20.87 -11.33 20.53
C ILE A 4 19.48 -10.79 20.18
N CYS A 5 19.13 -9.61 20.70
CA CYS A 5 17.92 -8.91 20.31
C CYS A 5 18.01 -8.57 18.82
N ARG A 6 17.06 -9.08 18.04
CA ARG A 6 16.93 -8.76 16.62
C ARG A 6 15.98 -7.58 16.47
N PRO A 7 16.30 -6.59 15.62
CA PRO A 7 15.45 -5.43 15.45
C PRO A 7 14.17 -5.73 14.67
N PHE A 8 13.20 -4.83 14.79
CA PHE A 8 12.00 -4.77 13.97
C PHE A 8 12.16 -3.73 12.86
N LEU A 9 11.70 -4.06 11.65
CA LEU A 9 11.60 -3.11 10.55
C LEU A 9 10.13 -2.78 10.30
N ILE A 10 9.79 -1.49 10.30
CA ILE A 10 8.47 -1.00 9.93
C ILE A 10 8.61 -0.22 8.63
N VAL A 11 8.00 -0.74 7.58
CA VAL A 11 7.96 -0.13 6.25
C VAL A 11 6.60 0.51 6.07
N THR A 12 6.56 1.82 5.88
CA THR A 12 5.31 2.56 5.65
C THR A 12 5.49 3.55 4.48
N THR A 13 4.48 4.39 4.24
CA THR A 13 4.59 5.51 3.30
C THR A 13 5.32 6.68 3.94
N SER A 14 6.00 7.50 3.13
CA SER A 14 6.69 8.70 3.62
C SER A 14 5.77 9.65 4.39
N SER A 15 4.47 9.71 4.06
CA SER A 15 3.48 10.54 4.76
C SER A 15 3.07 10.00 6.13
N SER A 16 3.20 8.69 6.36
CA SER A 16 2.75 8.03 7.59
C SER A 16 3.85 7.91 8.65
N LEU A 17 5.11 8.23 8.31
CA LEU A 17 6.24 8.12 9.24
C LEU A 17 6.04 8.92 10.52
N SER A 18 5.61 10.18 10.42
CA SER A 18 5.39 11.05 11.58
C SER A 18 4.26 10.56 12.49
N GLN A 19 3.23 9.93 11.91
CA GLN A 19 2.14 9.33 12.68
C GLN A 19 2.65 8.12 13.47
N TRP A 20 3.43 7.24 12.83
CA TRP A 20 4.03 6.10 13.51
C TRP A 20 4.95 6.53 14.65
N GLU A 21 5.81 7.52 14.41
CA GLU A 21 6.69 8.08 15.43
C GLU A 21 5.91 8.62 16.64
N ALA A 22 4.85 9.40 16.40
CA ALA A 22 3.99 9.91 17.47
C ALA A 22 3.30 8.79 18.26
N GLU A 23 2.84 7.73 17.59
CA GLU A 23 2.22 6.59 18.24
C GLU A 23 3.22 5.79 19.09
N PHE A 24 4.46 5.59 18.63
CA PHE A 24 5.50 4.97 19.44
C PHE A 24 5.83 5.79 20.68
N ALA A 25 6.02 7.10 20.53
CA ALA A 25 6.29 8.01 21.64
C ALA A 25 5.15 7.99 22.67
N ARG A 26 3.90 7.80 22.22
CA ARG A 26 2.72 7.76 23.08
C ARG A 26 2.50 6.40 23.76
N LEU A 27 2.65 5.31 23.01
CA LEU A 27 2.29 3.96 23.45
C LEU A 27 3.44 3.23 24.14
N VAL A 28 4.66 3.40 23.65
CA VAL A 28 5.83 2.65 24.12
C VAL A 28 7.09 3.56 24.15
N PRO A 29 7.10 4.61 25.00
CA PRO A 29 8.18 5.60 25.03
C PRO A 29 9.55 5.05 25.45
N SER A 30 9.60 3.84 25.99
CA SER A 30 10.85 3.17 26.39
C SER A 30 11.55 2.44 25.24
N VAL A 31 10.89 2.28 24.09
CA VAL A 31 11.47 1.62 22.92
C VAL A 31 12.25 2.63 22.10
N ASP A 32 13.47 2.24 21.72
CA ASP A 32 14.30 3.03 20.82
C ASP A 32 13.82 2.86 19.37
N VAL A 33 13.32 3.95 18.79
CA VAL A 33 12.77 4.01 17.43
C VAL A 33 13.62 4.95 16.59
N VAL A 34 14.29 4.38 15.59
CA VAL A 34 15.14 5.12 14.66
C VAL A 34 14.34 5.41 13.39
N VAL A 35 14.09 6.69 13.11
CA VAL A 35 13.41 7.13 11.88
C VAL A 35 14.41 7.21 10.73
N TYR A 36 14.30 6.26 9.81
CA TYR A 36 15.17 6.13 8.65
C TYR A 36 14.58 6.82 7.42
N SER A 37 14.84 8.13 7.33
CA SER A 37 14.33 9.01 6.28
C SER A 37 15.39 9.99 5.77
N GLY A 38 15.06 10.77 4.75
CA GLY A 38 15.96 11.73 4.12
C GLY A 38 16.76 11.16 2.95
N ASN A 39 17.74 11.94 2.49
CA ASN A 39 18.58 11.56 1.34
C ASN A 39 19.65 10.52 1.74
N LYS A 40 20.40 10.00 0.75
CA LYS A 40 21.42 8.96 0.95
C LYS A 40 22.49 9.34 1.97
N ASP A 41 22.90 10.60 2.03
CA ASP A 41 23.93 11.08 2.96
C ASP A 41 23.40 11.16 4.39
N THR A 42 22.19 11.67 4.58
CA THR A 42 21.49 11.66 5.88
C THR A 42 21.36 10.24 6.39
N ARG A 43 20.89 9.32 5.54
CA ARG A 43 20.74 7.90 5.91
C ARG A 43 22.08 7.24 6.21
N LYS A 44 23.17 7.61 5.53
CA LYS A 44 24.53 7.15 5.86
C LYS A 44 24.95 7.61 7.26
N GLY A 45 24.63 8.83 7.63
CA GLY A 45 24.84 9.35 9.00
C GLY A 45 24.07 8.54 10.04
N ILE A 46 22.76 8.32 9.81
CA ILE A 46 21.91 7.51 10.70
C ILE A 46 22.50 6.12 10.90
N ARG A 47 22.92 5.44 9.84
CA ARG A 47 23.54 4.10 9.95
C ARG A 47 24.82 4.10 10.77
N ALA A 48 25.66 5.12 10.62
CA ALA A 48 26.92 5.21 11.33
C ALA A 48 26.73 5.48 12.84
N ALA A 49 25.63 6.16 13.21
CA ALA A 49 25.33 6.50 14.60
C ALA A 49 24.49 5.43 15.31
N GLU A 50 23.50 4.84 14.63
CA GLU A 50 22.41 4.10 15.30
C GLU A 50 22.45 2.58 15.05
N PHE A 51 23.09 2.11 13.97
CA PHE A 51 22.92 0.70 13.58
C PHE A 51 23.79 -0.26 14.39
N TYR A 52 25.01 0.14 14.73
CA TYR A 52 26.01 -0.74 15.33
C TYR A 52 26.74 -0.07 16.48
N GLU A 53 26.93 -0.81 17.57
CA GLU A 53 27.82 -0.42 18.67
C GLU A 53 29.28 -0.76 18.33
N ASP A 54 30.24 -0.18 19.05
CA ASP A 54 31.65 -0.55 19.02
C ASP A 54 31.80 -2.05 19.33
N GLY A 55 32.05 -2.85 18.28
CA GLY A 55 32.03 -4.31 18.35
C GLY A 55 31.12 -4.98 17.31
N GLY A 56 30.32 -4.21 16.55
CA GLY A 56 29.52 -4.71 15.43
C GLY A 56 28.19 -5.33 15.83
N HIS A 57 27.74 -5.12 17.08
CA HIS A 57 26.43 -5.57 17.55
C HIS A 57 25.35 -4.56 17.15
N VAL A 58 24.21 -5.04 16.67
CA VAL A 58 23.08 -4.19 16.30
C VAL A 58 22.45 -3.61 17.56
N MET A 59 22.37 -2.27 17.65
CA MET A 59 21.85 -1.57 18.83
C MET A 59 20.36 -1.20 18.70
N LEU A 60 19.89 -0.94 17.48
CA LEU A 60 18.54 -0.47 17.21
C LEU A 60 17.47 -1.52 17.59
N GLN A 61 16.35 -1.06 18.17
CA GLN A 61 15.21 -1.93 18.45
C GLN A 61 14.18 -1.89 17.31
N VAL A 62 13.85 -0.69 16.85
CA VAL A 62 12.89 -0.48 15.75
C VAL A 62 13.48 0.48 14.72
N LEU A 63 13.51 0.05 13.46
CA LEU A 63 13.77 0.92 12.32
C LEU A 63 12.44 1.28 11.65
N LEU A 64 12.08 2.56 11.63
CA LEU A 64 10.90 3.07 10.96
C LEU A 64 11.31 3.73 9.64
N SER A 65 10.87 3.21 8.50
CA SER A 65 11.32 3.69 7.19
C SER A 65 10.23 3.73 6.14
N SER A 66 10.43 4.59 5.13
CA SER A 66 9.60 4.58 3.94
C SER A 66 10.00 3.44 3.00
N ALA A 67 9.05 2.90 2.23
CA ALA A 67 9.35 1.85 1.27
C ALA A 67 10.42 2.25 0.25
N GLU A 68 10.42 3.51 -0.19
CA GLU A 68 11.40 4.04 -1.14
C GLU A 68 12.82 3.99 -0.56
N ALA A 69 13.00 4.41 0.69
CA ALA A 69 14.31 4.36 1.35
C ALA A 69 14.80 2.92 1.58
N VAL A 70 13.88 2.00 1.88
CA VAL A 70 14.21 0.57 2.01
C VAL A 70 14.68 -0.02 0.68
N PHE A 71 14.03 0.31 -0.44
CA PHE A 71 14.42 -0.18 -1.75
C PHE A 71 15.75 0.40 -2.21
N GLU A 72 16.00 1.68 -1.94
CA GLU A 72 17.28 2.32 -2.29
C GLU A 72 18.47 1.71 -1.54
N ASP A 73 18.27 1.31 -0.28
CA ASP A 73 19.33 0.84 0.61
C ASP A 73 19.21 -0.68 0.92
N LEU A 74 18.55 -1.43 0.03
CA LEU A 74 18.19 -2.83 0.24
C LEU A 74 19.39 -3.73 0.58
N ASP A 75 20.51 -3.55 -0.11
CA ASP A 75 21.72 -4.36 0.10
C ASP A 75 22.25 -4.23 1.54
N ILE A 76 22.11 -3.05 2.13
CA ILE A 76 22.54 -2.77 3.50
C ILE A 76 21.53 -3.40 4.47
N LEU A 77 20.24 -3.14 4.27
CA LEU A 77 19.18 -3.62 5.16
C LEU A 77 19.03 -5.15 5.12
N ARG A 78 19.41 -5.79 4.01
CA ARG A 78 19.46 -7.26 3.86
C ARG A 78 20.53 -7.91 4.72
N SER A 79 21.60 -7.19 5.07
CA SER A 79 22.66 -7.71 5.95
C SER A 79 22.20 -7.87 7.40
N ILE A 80 21.14 -7.16 7.79
CA ILE A 80 20.55 -7.21 9.13
C ILE A 80 19.56 -8.38 9.20
N ARG A 81 19.65 -9.17 10.28
CA ARG A 81 18.65 -10.20 10.59
C ARG A 81 17.53 -9.60 11.42
N TRP A 82 16.37 -9.41 10.79
CA TRP A 82 15.20 -8.81 11.43
C TRP A 82 14.42 -9.86 12.22
N GLU A 83 13.84 -9.46 13.35
CA GLU A 83 12.88 -10.30 14.06
C GLU A 83 11.58 -10.35 13.27
N ALA A 84 11.00 -9.18 12.99
CA ALA A 84 9.88 -9.07 12.09
C ALA A 84 9.99 -7.86 11.16
N VAL A 85 9.41 -8.01 9.97
CA VAL A 85 9.16 -6.93 9.03
C VAL A 85 7.67 -6.65 9.00
N VAL A 86 7.28 -5.45 9.41
CA VAL A 86 5.91 -4.95 9.35
C VAL A 86 5.78 -4.07 8.13
N ILE A 87 4.82 -4.37 7.26
CA ILE A 87 4.52 -3.56 6.06
C ILE A 87 3.16 -2.92 6.26
N ASP A 88 3.20 -1.61 6.47
CA ASP A 88 2.03 -0.74 6.56
C ASP A 88 1.58 -0.27 5.17
N GLU A 89 0.29 0.05 5.04
CA GLU A 89 -0.31 0.53 3.80
C GLU A 89 0.08 -0.33 2.58
N TYR A 90 0.13 -1.66 2.72
CA TYR A 90 0.60 -2.58 1.68
C TYR A 90 -0.08 -2.37 0.33
N GLN A 91 -1.35 -1.93 0.34
CA GLN A 91 -2.13 -1.66 -0.86
C GLN A 91 -1.68 -0.42 -1.63
N HIS A 92 -0.81 0.42 -1.05
CA HIS A 92 -0.20 1.56 -1.70
C HIS A 92 0.62 1.10 -2.92
N ASN A 93 0.42 1.76 -4.06
CA ASN A 93 0.97 1.30 -5.34
C ASN A 93 2.51 1.23 -5.33
N GLY A 94 3.18 2.15 -4.62
CA GLY A 94 4.64 2.16 -4.48
C GLY A 94 5.19 0.96 -3.70
N ILE A 95 4.42 0.43 -2.74
CA ILE A 95 4.84 -0.73 -1.93
C ILE A 95 4.52 -2.03 -2.67
N SER A 96 3.31 -2.11 -3.23
CA SER A 96 2.82 -3.33 -3.88
C SER A 96 3.53 -3.68 -5.21
N HIS A 97 4.19 -2.72 -5.87
CA HIS A 97 4.90 -2.94 -7.13
C HIS A 97 6.20 -3.74 -6.92
N ASP A 98 6.95 -3.38 -5.87
CA ASP A 98 8.32 -3.89 -5.65
C ASP A 98 8.45 -4.85 -4.46
N LEU A 99 7.37 -5.58 -4.16
CA LEU A 99 7.31 -6.59 -3.10
C LEU A 99 8.40 -7.67 -3.19
N GLY A 100 8.93 -7.93 -4.39
CA GLY A 100 10.05 -8.85 -4.57
C GLY A 100 11.28 -8.44 -3.78
N GLN A 101 11.53 -7.13 -3.63
CA GLN A 101 12.66 -6.60 -2.88
C GLN A 101 12.51 -6.85 -1.37
N ILE A 102 11.31 -6.63 -0.82
CA ILE A 102 11.03 -6.88 0.61
C ILE A 102 11.18 -8.37 0.94
N LYS A 103 10.91 -9.28 0.00
CA LYS A 103 11.13 -10.72 0.19
C LYS A 103 12.60 -11.09 0.40
N MET A 104 13.54 -10.26 -0.06
CA MET A 104 14.97 -10.53 0.05
C MET A 104 15.52 -10.26 1.46
N LEU A 105 14.77 -9.54 2.30
CA LEU A 105 15.13 -9.28 3.69
C LEU A 105 15.07 -10.58 4.51
N ILE A 106 16.09 -10.79 5.34
CA ILE A 106 16.17 -11.94 6.24
C ILE A 106 15.35 -11.62 7.48
N THR A 107 14.23 -12.31 7.66
CA THR A 107 13.32 -12.08 8.79
C THR A 107 12.68 -13.38 9.28
N ASN A 108 12.36 -13.46 10.58
CA ASN A 108 11.63 -14.60 11.13
C ASN A 108 10.13 -14.49 10.80
N SER A 109 9.56 -13.29 10.89
CA SER A 109 8.12 -13.05 10.72
C SER A 109 7.83 -11.86 9.80
N LYS A 110 6.79 -11.97 8.97
CA LYS A 110 6.29 -10.87 8.14
C LYS A 110 4.86 -10.55 8.54
N ILE A 111 4.60 -9.27 8.82
CA ILE A 111 3.28 -8.78 9.21
C ILE A 111 2.83 -7.78 8.16
N LEU A 112 1.62 -7.97 7.64
CA LEU A 112 1.00 -7.08 6.68
C LEU A 112 -0.15 -6.34 7.35
N LEU A 113 -0.12 -5.00 7.32
CA LEU A 113 -1.24 -4.18 7.75
C LEU A 113 -2.03 -3.73 6.52
N LEU A 114 -3.33 -3.99 6.53
CA LEU A 114 -4.23 -3.69 5.42
C LEU A 114 -5.25 -2.66 5.87
N SER A 115 -5.18 -1.47 5.28
CA SER A 115 -6.14 -0.38 5.42
C SER A 115 -7.33 -0.62 4.49
N GLY A 116 -8.32 -1.40 4.95
CA GLY A 116 -9.59 -1.60 4.26
C GLY A 116 -9.71 -2.91 3.46
N GLN A 117 -10.74 -2.97 2.62
CA GLN A 117 -11.11 -4.21 1.93
C GLN A 117 -10.11 -4.55 0.82
N ILE A 118 -9.73 -5.84 0.74
CA ILE A 118 -8.94 -6.36 -0.36
C ILE A 118 -9.81 -6.35 -1.61
N LYS A 119 -9.26 -5.90 -2.75
CA LYS A 119 -9.97 -5.98 -4.03
C LYS A 119 -10.27 -7.44 -4.36
N ASP A 120 -11.53 -7.74 -4.68
CA ASP A 120 -12.02 -9.07 -5.07
C ASP A 120 -11.50 -9.47 -6.47
N THR A 121 -10.20 -9.68 -6.58
CA THR A 121 -9.52 -10.00 -7.83
C THR A 121 -8.42 -11.01 -7.56
N THR A 122 -8.34 -12.08 -8.36
CA THR A 122 -7.34 -13.15 -8.25
C THR A 122 -5.91 -12.61 -8.13
N SER A 123 -5.57 -11.58 -8.91
CA SER A 123 -4.26 -10.92 -8.88
C SER A 123 -3.91 -10.33 -7.50
N ALA A 124 -4.87 -9.70 -6.81
CA ALA A 124 -4.64 -9.09 -5.50
C ALA A 124 -4.33 -10.16 -4.43
N TYR A 125 -5.13 -11.24 -4.41
CA TYR A 125 -4.90 -12.37 -3.50
C TYR A 125 -3.60 -13.11 -3.79
N LEU A 126 -3.27 -13.34 -5.06
CA LEU A 126 -2.02 -13.99 -5.45
C LEU A 126 -0.79 -13.17 -5.01
N LYS A 127 -0.83 -11.84 -5.14
CA LYS A 127 0.27 -10.98 -4.65
C LYS A 127 0.48 -11.14 -3.15
N LEU A 128 -0.61 -11.09 -2.37
CA LEU A 128 -0.57 -11.27 -0.91
C LEU A 128 -0.03 -12.64 -0.51
N LEU A 129 -0.61 -13.70 -1.07
CA LEU A 129 -0.18 -15.07 -0.80
C LEU A 129 1.27 -15.31 -1.21
N SER A 130 1.74 -14.67 -2.27
CA SER A 130 3.16 -14.78 -2.67
C SER A 130 4.13 -14.28 -1.60
N LEU A 131 3.69 -13.37 -0.73
CA LEU A 131 4.51 -12.80 0.35
C LEU A 131 4.47 -13.66 1.61
N LEU A 132 3.33 -14.29 1.87
CA LEU A 132 3.04 -15.03 3.09
C LEU A 132 3.39 -16.53 2.98
N GLU A 133 3.19 -17.12 1.80
CA GLU A 133 3.49 -18.54 1.56
C GLU A 133 4.97 -18.76 1.20
N SER A 134 5.49 -19.91 1.61
CA SER A 134 6.81 -20.40 1.21
C SER A 134 6.85 -20.66 -0.30
N PRO A 135 8.00 -20.47 -0.98
CA PRO A 135 8.13 -20.65 -2.43
C PRO A 135 7.56 -22.00 -2.94
N GLY A 136 7.73 -23.09 -2.17
CA GLY A 136 7.26 -24.42 -2.57
C GLY A 136 5.74 -24.63 -2.53
N ASP A 137 5.02 -23.91 -1.66
CA ASP A 137 3.55 -23.96 -1.62
C ASP A 137 2.91 -23.01 -2.64
N PHE A 138 3.65 -21.96 -3.02
CA PHE A 138 3.22 -20.99 -4.01
C PHE A 138 3.22 -21.55 -5.44
N ASP A 139 4.12 -22.47 -5.80
CA ASP A 139 4.14 -23.08 -7.14
C ASP A 139 2.84 -23.83 -7.49
N LYS A 140 2.13 -24.35 -6.47
CA LYS A 140 0.81 -24.96 -6.64
C LYS A 140 -0.28 -23.93 -7.03
N LEU A 141 -0.06 -22.63 -6.77
CA LEU A 141 -1.00 -21.55 -7.07
C LEU A 141 -0.93 -21.07 -8.53
N TRP A 142 0.11 -21.41 -9.30
CA TRP A 142 0.23 -20.97 -10.70
C TRP A 142 -0.86 -21.55 -11.60
N GLY A 143 -1.41 -22.72 -11.26
CA GLY A 143 -2.57 -23.32 -11.93
C GLY A 143 -3.88 -22.56 -11.71
N LEU A 144 -3.92 -21.61 -10.77
CA LEU A 144 -5.12 -20.88 -10.36
C LEU A 144 -5.28 -19.49 -11.00
N LYS A 145 -4.41 -19.15 -11.96
CA LYS A 145 -4.38 -17.83 -12.62
C LYS A 145 -5.64 -17.48 -13.44
N SER A 146 -6.45 -18.47 -13.78
CA SER A 146 -7.71 -18.23 -14.48
C SER A 146 -8.72 -17.59 -13.52
N GLU A 147 -9.33 -16.48 -13.94
CA GLU A 147 -10.39 -15.79 -13.19
C GLU A 147 -11.68 -16.62 -13.23
N THR A 148 -11.77 -17.59 -12.33
CA THR A 148 -13.02 -18.31 -12.04
C THR A 148 -13.43 -18.03 -10.60
N ASN A 149 -14.74 -18.02 -10.34
CA ASN A 149 -15.28 -17.76 -9.00
C ASN A 149 -14.76 -18.81 -7.99
N ASP A 150 -14.69 -20.08 -8.41
CA ASP A 150 -14.14 -21.18 -7.61
C ASP A 150 -12.69 -20.96 -7.18
N ASN A 151 -11.86 -20.41 -8.07
CA ASN A 151 -10.47 -20.08 -7.77
C ASN A 151 -10.37 -18.95 -6.74
N LEU A 152 -11.22 -17.93 -6.87
CA LEU A 152 -11.26 -16.81 -5.93
C LEU A 152 -11.64 -17.28 -4.52
N CYS A 153 -12.67 -18.14 -4.40
CA CYS A 153 -13.07 -18.73 -3.13
C CYS A 153 -11.94 -19.52 -2.46
N LYS A 154 -11.20 -20.34 -3.23
CA LYS A 154 -10.04 -21.09 -2.72
C LYS A 154 -8.91 -20.17 -2.23
N LEU A 155 -8.66 -19.06 -2.92
CA LEU A 155 -7.65 -18.07 -2.51
C LEU A 155 -8.06 -17.34 -1.23
N LYS A 156 -9.34 -16.96 -1.12
CA LYS A 156 -9.90 -16.33 0.09
C LYS A 156 -9.78 -17.26 1.30
N ASP A 157 -10.17 -18.52 1.15
CA ASP A 157 -10.07 -19.53 2.19
C ASP A 157 -8.62 -19.75 2.63
N ARG A 158 -7.67 -19.85 1.69
CA ARG A 158 -6.24 -19.93 2.02
C ARG A 158 -5.72 -18.72 2.76
N LEU A 159 -6.08 -17.51 2.30
CA LEU A 159 -5.64 -16.27 2.92
C LEU A 159 -6.19 -16.13 4.34
N SER A 160 -7.41 -16.60 4.60
CA SER A 160 -8.05 -16.53 5.92
C SER A 160 -7.19 -17.13 7.04
N ARG A 161 -6.39 -18.16 6.72
CA ARG A 161 -5.47 -18.81 7.67
C ARG A 161 -4.34 -17.90 8.16
N PHE A 162 -4.03 -16.85 7.40
CA PHE A 162 -3.01 -15.86 7.74
C PHE A 162 -3.59 -14.57 8.34
N VAL A 163 -4.93 -14.42 8.34
CA VAL A 163 -5.59 -13.25 8.91
C VAL A 163 -5.70 -13.43 10.43
N ALA A 164 -4.80 -12.77 11.16
CA ALA A 164 -4.79 -12.80 12.62
C ALA A 164 -5.80 -11.82 13.24
N TYR A 165 -6.01 -10.67 12.60
CA TYR A 165 -6.94 -9.65 13.07
C TYR A 165 -7.74 -9.11 11.88
N GLY A 166 -9.06 -9.23 11.96
CA GLY A 166 -9.99 -8.65 11.00
C GLY A 166 -11.00 -7.83 11.77
N SER A 167 -11.30 -6.62 11.29
CA SER A 167 -12.42 -5.84 11.82
C SER A 167 -13.71 -6.62 11.57
N THR A 168 -14.16 -7.35 12.58
CA THR A 168 -15.43 -8.06 12.57
C THR A 168 -16.52 -7.03 12.79
N SER A 169 -17.02 -6.47 11.70
CA SER A 169 -18.36 -5.87 11.63
C SER A 169 -18.71 -4.79 12.67
N GLN A 170 -17.74 -4.20 13.39
CA GLN A 170 -17.95 -2.90 14.02
C GLN A 170 -17.73 -1.84 12.93
N VAL A 171 -18.65 -1.89 11.96
CA VAL A 171 -18.99 -0.71 11.17
C VAL A 171 -19.38 0.32 12.20
N SER A 172 -18.48 1.26 12.47
CA SER A 172 -18.86 2.51 13.11
C SER A 172 -20.11 2.98 12.38
N LYS A 173 -21.21 3.18 13.12
CA LYS A 173 -22.53 3.52 12.58
C LYS A 173 -22.54 4.93 11.99
N PHE A 174 -21.56 5.27 11.16
CA PHE A 174 -21.63 6.46 10.33
C PHE A 174 -22.76 6.23 9.35
N LEU A 175 -23.81 7.02 9.55
CA LEU A 175 -24.97 7.01 8.67
C LEU A 175 -24.64 7.89 7.47
N GLU A 176 -24.36 7.27 6.34
CA GLU A 176 -24.14 7.97 5.08
C GLU A 176 -25.48 8.37 4.46
N TYR A 177 -25.63 9.66 4.13
CA TYR A 177 -26.81 10.19 3.44
C TYR A 177 -26.45 10.57 2.02
N TRP A 178 -27.21 10.05 1.06
CA TRP A 178 -27.16 10.49 -0.33
C TRP A 178 -28.07 11.71 -0.49
N VAL A 179 -27.47 12.87 -0.79
CA VAL A 179 -28.23 14.10 -1.07
C VAL A 179 -28.13 14.40 -2.56
N PRO A 180 -29.19 14.14 -3.35
CA PRO A 180 -29.25 14.56 -4.74
C PRO A 180 -29.17 16.08 -4.84
N VAL A 181 -28.33 16.59 -5.74
CA VAL A 181 -28.19 18.03 -6.00
C VAL A 181 -28.62 18.30 -7.43
N GLN A 182 -29.47 19.30 -7.62
CA GLN A 182 -29.85 19.75 -8.96
C GLN A 182 -28.69 20.45 -9.65
N ILE A 183 -28.54 20.20 -10.95
CA ILE A 183 -27.60 20.94 -11.79
C ILE A 183 -28.13 22.36 -12.00
N SER A 184 -27.27 23.37 -11.83
CA SER A 184 -27.64 24.76 -12.14
C SER A 184 -27.78 24.98 -13.64
N ASN A 185 -28.50 26.03 -14.05
CA ASN A 185 -28.66 26.38 -15.46
C ASN A 185 -27.30 26.62 -16.15
N TYR A 186 -26.36 27.27 -15.46
CA TYR A 186 -25.01 27.48 -15.99
C TYR A 186 -24.24 26.17 -16.20
N GLN A 187 -24.30 25.25 -15.21
CA GLN A 187 -23.67 23.94 -15.36
C GLN A 187 -24.34 23.12 -16.48
N LEU A 188 -25.67 23.22 -16.65
CA LEU A 188 -26.41 22.57 -17.72
C LEU A 188 -25.97 23.09 -19.10
N GLU A 189 -25.80 24.39 -19.25
CA GLU A 189 -25.29 25.01 -20.48
C GLU A 189 -23.88 24.50 -20.81
N GLN A 190 -22.97 24.49 -19.84
CA GLN A 190 -21.61 23.97 -20.02
C GLN A 190 -21.60 22.48 -20.33
N TYR A 191 -22.47 21.70 -19.69
CA TYR A 191 -22.64 20.27 -19.94
C TYR A 191 -23.09 20.02 -21.39
N CYS A 192 -24.14 20.71 -21.82
CA CYS A 192 -24.67 20.61 -23.19
C CYS A 192 -23.63 21.08 -24.23
N ALA A 193 -22.95 22.20 -23.99
CA ALA A 193 -21.90 22.70 -24.88
C ALA A 193 -20.77 21.68 -25.04
N THR A 194 -20.32 21.07 -23.93
CA THR A 194 -19.26 20.06 -23.96
C THR A 194 -19.68 18.83 -24.77
N LEU A 195 -20.92 18.36 -24.63
CA LEU A 195 -21.44 17.22 -25.41
C LEU A 195 -21.56 17.55 -26.90
N LEU A 196 -22.05 18.74 -27.24
CA LEU A 196 -22.22 19.18 -28.63
C LEU A 196 -20.86 19.33 -29.33
N SER A 197 -19.89 19.97 -28.68
CA SER A 197 -18.52 20.13 -29.20
C SER A 197 -17.79 18.80 -29.39
N ASN A 198 -18.17 17.76 -28.66
CA ASN A 198 -17.59 16.42 -28.75
C ASN A 198 -18.51 15.39 -29.43
N SER A 199 -19.49 15.84 -30.21
CA SER A 199 -20.48 14.97 -30.86
C SER A 199 -19.87 13.96 -31.84
N ILE A 200 -18.78 14.31 -32.51
CA ILE A 200 -18.09 13.43 -33.47
C ILE A 200 -17.43 12.23 -32.75
N PRO A 201 -16.58 12.42 -31.72
CA PRO A 201 -16.07 11.33 -30.89
C PRO A 201 -17.18 10.46 -30.28
N LEU A 202 -18.24 11.08 -29.75
CA LEU A 202 -19.34 10.38 -29.07
C LEU A 202 -20.18 9.52 -30.01
N ARG A 203 -20.29 9.91 -31.29
CA ARG A 203 -21.02 9.16 -32.32
C ARG A 203 -20.15 8.15 -33.07
N SER A 204 -18.85 8.12 -32.81
CA SER A 204 -17.96 7.17 -33.49
C SER A 204 -18.22 5.75 -32.97
N CYS A 205 -18.60 4.83 -33.86
CA CYS A 205 -18.74 3.39 -33.54
C CYS A 205 -17.39 2.67 -33.41
N SER A 206 -16.29 3.42 -33.24
CA SER A 206 -14.95 2.84 -33.11
C SER A 206 -14.79 2.24 -31.72
N ARG A 207 -14.46 0.95 -31.65
CA ARG A 207 -14.09 0.28 -30.39
C ARG A 207 -12.79 0.80 -29.78
N ASN A 208 -11.97 1.55 -30.54
CA ASN A 208 -10.66 2.01 -30.12
C ASN A 208 -10.64 3.55 -29.95
N ASP A 209 -10.57 4.00 -28.71
CA ASP A 209 -10.28 5.40 -28.34
C ASP A 209 -8.75 5.62 -28.28
N LYS A 210 -8.13 5.82 -29.45
CA LYS A 210 -6.66 5.96 -29.55
C LYS A 210 -6.12 7.24 -28.89
N VAL A 211 -6.97 8.22 -28.60
CA VAL A 211 -6.58 9.56 -28.11
C VAL A 211 -7.06 9.82 -26.66
N GLY A 212 -7.80 8.88 -26.07
CA GLY A 212 -8.41 9.06 -24.75
C GLY A 212 -9.50 10.15 -24.73
N ALA A 213 -10.09 10.44 -25.89
CA ALA A 213 -11.07 11.52 -26.07
C ALA A 213 -12.30 11.30 -25.18
N LEU A 214 -12.80 10.06 -25.08
CA LEU A 214 -13.96 9.73 -24.24
C LEU A 214 -13.64 9.89 -22.75
N ARG A 215 -12.44 9.48 -22.34
CA ARG A 215 -11.96 9.68 -20.96
C ARG A 215 -11.87 11.16 -20.63
N ASN A 216 -11.34 11.97 -21.53
CA ASN A 216 -11.22 13.42 -21.34
C ASN A 216 -12.60 14.08 -21.25
N ILE A 217 -13.54 13.71 -22.12
CA ILE A 217 -14.93 14.19 -22.04
C ILE A 217 -15.54 13.84 -20.68
N LEU A 218 -15.42 12.59 -20.23
CA LEU A 218 -15.96 12.16 -18.94
C LEU A 218 -15.35 12.92 -17.75
N LEU A 219 -14.05 13.18 -17.77
CA LEU A 219 -13.38 13.99 -16.74
C LEU A 219 -13.87 15.44 -16.74
N THR A 220 -14.06 16.04 -17.92
CA THR A 220 -14.60 17.40 -18.07
C THR A 220 -16.03 17.49 -17.57
N LEU A 221 -16.90 16.54 -17.94
CA LEU A 221 -18.27 16.49 -17.43
C LEU A 221 -18.30 16.34 -15.90
N ARG A 222 -17.43 15.49 -15.32
CA ARG A 222 -17.31 15.40 -13.85
C ARG A 222 -16.90 16.74 -13.21
N LYS A 223 -15.98 17.49 -13.81
CA LYS A 223 -15.58 18.81 -13.30
C LYS A 223 -16.75 19.80 -13.28
N ILE A 224 -17.57 19.82 -14.34
CA ILE A 224 -18.75 20.70 -14.42
C ILE A 224 -19.72 20.43 -13.26
N HIS A 225 -19.94 19.17 -12.91
CA HIS A 225 -20.83 18.79 -11.80
C HIS A 225 -20.24 19.10 -10.41
N LEU A 226 -18.91 19.10 -10.27
CA LEU A 226 -18.23 19.35 -9.00
C LEU A 226 -17.99 20.83 -8.72
N TYR A 227 -17.98 21.68 -9.75
CA TYR A 227 -17.85 23.13 -9.59
C TYR A 227 -19.14 23.71 -9.00
N LYS A 228 -19.15 23.94 -7.68
CA LYS A 228 -20.11 24.85 -7.05
C LYS A 228 -19.59 26.27 -7.25
N ASN A 229 -20.31 27.09 -8.02
CA ASN A 229 -20.13 28.53 -7.95
C ASN A 229 -20.45 28.95 -6.50
N GLY A 230 -19.46 29.57 -5.84
CA GLY A 230 -19.62 30.13 -4.50
C GLY A 230 -20.60 31.28 -4.46
#